data_AF-A0AAX2JAQ1-F1
#
_entry.id   AF-A0AAX2JAQ1-F1
#
_cell.length_a   1.000
_cell.length_b   1.000
_cell.length_c   1.000
_cell.angle_alpha   90.00
_cell.angle_beta   90.00
_cell.angle_gamma   90.00
#
_symmetry.space_group_name_H-M   'P 1'
#
loop_
_entity.id
_entity.type
_entity.pdbx_description
1 polymer ?
#
loop_
_entity_poly.entity_id
_entity_poly.type
_entity_poly.pdbx_seq_one_letter_code
_entity_poly.pdbx_strand_id
1 'polypeptide(L)'
;MAKKTTTTNLKKEIRKRYEYGEGLIDLAIEYKVNYGTLRNLASHEKWEKGIVKDIVRAKEIFEAADKTLKEREAIKEEYKLLTKDLRNYAIDKATGRQVLSGDRYTSPVNKSTEEAFLKRVTAIDVLYKLDKDLHSIYSDKELLEMKQETAKYEKLKKELDEKQHAKLLD
;
A
#
# COMPACT_ATOMS: atom_id res chain seq x y z
N MET A 1 -21.13 -5.36 55.20
CA MET A 1 -21.81 -4.86 53.99
C MET A 1 -20.90 -5.09 52.80
N ALA A 2 -21.25 -6.02 51.90
CA ALA A 2 -20.44 -6.35 50.73
C ALA A 2 -20.54 -5.22 49.69
N LYS A 3 -19.39 -4.70 49.23
CA LYS A 3 -19.31 -3.67 48.18
C LYS A 3 -19.96 -4.22 46.90
N LYS A 4 -21.05 -3.58 46.45
CA LYS A 4 -21.65 -3.76 45.11
C LYS A 4 -20.71 -3.17 44.05
N THR A 5 -19.61 -3.87 43.76
CA THR A 5 -18.80 -3.67 42.57
C THR A 5 -19.12 -4.79 41.58
N THR A 6 -19.62 -4.60 40.36
CA THR A 6 -20.18 -3.44 39.65
C THR A 6 -20.70 -4.05 38.34
N THR A 7 -22.01 -4.03 38.07
CA THR A 7 -22.64 -4.58 36.84
C THR A 7 -21.93 -4.09 35.56
N THR A 8 -21.33 -2.91 35.61
CA THR A 8 -20.55 -2.27 34.56
C THR A 8 -19.23 -2.97 34.23
N ASN A 9 -18.52 -3.52 35.21
CA ASN A 9 -17.24 -4.21 34.98
C ASN A 9 -17.46 -5.59 34.35
N LEU A 10 -18.46 -6.33 34.84
CA LEU A 10 -18.90 -7.58 34.25
C LEU A 10 -19.31 -7.40 32.79
N LYS A 11 -20.11 -6.35 32.52
CA LYS A 11 -20.51 -5.98 31.15
C LYS A 11 -19.32 -5.68 30.23
N LYS A 12 -18.32 -4.92 30.72
CA LYS A 12 -17.10 -4.63 29.95
C LYS A 12 -16.32 -5.91 29.63
N GLU A 13 -16.24 -6.84 30.57
CA GLU A 13 -15.54 -8.10 30.36
C GLU A 13 -16.24 -8.99 29.34
N ILE A 14 -17.57 -9.15 29.45
CA ILE A 14 -18.38 -9.90 28.48
C ILE A 14 -18.25 -9.28 27.08
N ARG A 15 -18.35 -7.95 26.97
CA ARG A 15 -18.16 -7.22 25.71
C ARG A 15 -16.81 -7.53 25.10
N LYS A 16 -15.75 -7.40 25.89
CA LYS A 16 -14.38 -7.64 25.47
C LYS A 16 -14.22 -9.05 24.89
N ARG A 17 -14.70 -10.10 25.58
CA ARG A 17 -14.59 -11.49 25.11
C ARG A 17 -15.41 -11.76 23.84
N TYR A 18 -16.58 -11.13 23.72
CA TYR A 18 -17.37 -11.17 22.49
C TYR A 18 -16.64 -10.50 21.32
N GLU A 19 -16.02 -9.33 21.56
CA GLU A 19 -15.18 -8.62 20.59
C GLU A 19 -13.90 -9.40 20.21
N TYR A 20 -13.43 -10.31 21.06
CA TYR A 20 -12.38 -11.31 20.73
C TYR A 20 -12.90 -12.51 19.92
N GLY A 21 -14.21 -12.70 19.82
CA GLY A 21 -14.84 -13.72 18.98
C GLY A 21 -15.56 -14.85 19.73
N GLU A 22 -15.68 -14.79 21.06
CA GLU A 22 -16.48 -15.75 21.83
C GLU A 22 -17.99 -15.61 21.52
N GLY A 23 -18.77 -16.69 21.66
CA GLY A 23 -20.21 -16.68 21.38
C GLY A 23 -21.03 -16.06 22.53
N LEU A 24 -22.08 -15.28 22.21
CA LEU A 24 -22.98 -14.72 23.25
C LEU A 24 -23.68 -15.80 24.09
N ILE A 25 -23.94 -16.98 23.51
CA ILE A 25 -24.56 -18.11 24.21
C ILE A 25 -23.57 -18.67 25.25
N ASP A 26 -22.31 -18.88 24.86
CA ASP A 26 -21.27 -19.40 25.75
C ASP A 26 -21.00 -18.41 26.90
N LEU A 27 -20.91 -17.11 26.58
CA LEU A 27 -20.76 -16.05 27.56
C LEU A 27 -21.99 -15.94 28.49
N ALA A 28 -23.20 -16.15 27.99
CA ALA A 28 -24.41 -16.16 28.80
C ALA A 28 -24.41 -17.31 29.83
N ILE A 29 -23.96 -18.49 29.42
CA ILE A 29 -23.81 -19.66 30.30
C ILE A 29 -22.72 -19.41 31.35
N GLU A 30 -21.54 -18.97 30.92
CA GLU A 30 -20.38 -18.77 31.79
C GLU A 30 -20.65 -17.73 32.89
N TYR A 31 -21.21 -16.58 32.51
CA TYR A 31 -21.49 -15.49 33.44
C TYR A 31 -22.87 -15.61 34.11
N LYS A 32 -23.63 -16.69 33.84
CA LYS A 32 -24.98 -16.94 34.37
C LYS A 32 -25.93 -15.76 34.13
N VAL A 33 -25.86 -15.17 32.93
CA VAL A 33 -26.72 -14.06 32.49
C VAL A 33 -27.74 -14.58 31.48
N ASN A 34 -28.97 -14.06 31.50
CA ASN A 34 -29.96 -14.42 30.49
C ASN A 34 -29.49 -14.00 29.09
N TYR A 35 -29.46 -14.95 28.15
CA TYR A 35 -29.05 -14.72 26.76
C TYR A 35 -29.84 -13.60 26.07
N GLY A 36 -31.15 -13.51 26.28
CA GLY A 36 -31.98 -12.45 25.69
C GLY A 36 -31.58 -11.05 26.16
N THR A 37 -31.23 -10.93 27.45
CA THR A 37 -30.68 -9.68 28.01
C THR A 37 -29.35 -9.32 27.36
N LEU A 38 -28.45 -10.30 27.21
CA LEU A 38 -27.12 -10.12 26.66
C LEU A 38 -27.15 -9.80 25.15
N ARG A 39 -28.08 -10.41 24.41
CA ARG A 39 -28.39 -10.10 23.00
C ARG A 39 -28.93 -8.67 22.82
N ASN A 40 -29.89 -8.26 23.64
CA ASN A 40 -30.44 -6.90 23.58
C ASN A 40 -29.37 -5.87 23.91
N LEU A 41 -28.52 -6.15 24.89
CA LEU A 41 -27.39 -5.31 25.27
C LEU A 41 -26.38 -5.16 24.11
N ALA A 42 -25.97 -6.28 23.52
CA ALA A 42 -25.05 -6.29 22.38
C ALA A 42 -25.62 -5.54 21.17
N SER A 43 -26.91 -5.69 20.88
CA SER A 43 -27.57 -4.98 19.79
C SER A 43 -27.70 -3.48 20.06
N HIS A 44 -28.10 -3.09 21.27
CA HIS A 44 -28.32 -1.68 21.63
C HIS A 44 -27.01 -0.89 21.64
N GLU A 45 -25.93 -1.53 22.09
CA GLU A 45 -24.60 -0.91 22.16
C GLU A 45 -23.71 -1.22 20.96
N LYS A 46 -24.24 -1.88 19.93
CA LYS A 46 -23.54 -2.22 18.68
C LYS A 46 -22.22 -2.96 18.93
N TRP A 47 -22.26 -4.00 19.75
CA TRP A 47 -21.10 -4.85 19.94
C TRP A 47 -20.81 -5.65 18.67
N GLU A 48 -19.56 -5.69 18.24
CA GLU A 48 -19.14 -6.39 17.05
C GLU A 48 -18.32 -7.63 17.41
N LYS A 49 -18.79 -8.80 16.97
CA LYS A 49 -18.10 -10.06 17.26
C LYS A 49 -16.80 -10.13 16.49
N GLY A 50 -15.69 -10.39 17.18
CA GLY A 50 -14.40 -10.63 16.52
C GLY A 50 -13.75 -9.39 15.92
N ILE A 51 -14.24 -8.17 16.22
CA ILE A 51 -13.66 -6.92 15.73
C ILE A 51 -12.16 -6.82 16.04
N VAL A 52 -11.68 -7.39 17.16
CA VAL A 52 -10.26 -7.38 17.50
C VAL A 52 -9.43 -8.18 16.48
N LYS A 53 -9.96 -9.30 15.99
CA LYS A 53 -9.30 -10.11 14.94
C LYS A 53 -9.22 -9.31 13.63
N ASP A 54 -10.29 -8.61 13.28
CA ASP A 54 -10.32 -7.77 12.08
C ASP A 54 -9.37 -6.58 12.18
N ILE A 55 -9.27 -5.95 13.36
CA ILE A 55 -8.29 -4.89 13.65
C ILE A 55 -6.85 -5.42 13.54
N VAL A 56 -6.56 -6.59 14.11
CA VAL A 56 -5.22 -7.21 14.02
C VAL A 56 -4.88 -7.50 12.56
N ARG A 57 -5.81 -8.10 11.81
CA ARG A 57 -5.63 -8.38 10.38
C ARG A 57 -5.41 -7.10 9.57
N ALA A 58 -6.19 -6.05 9.84
CA ALA A 58 -6.02 -4.76 9.19
C ALA A 58 -4.64 -4.17 9.48
N LYS A 59 -4.15 -4.28 10.72
CA LYS A 59 -2.81 -3.84 11.11
C LYS A 59 -1.71 -4.60 10.35
N GLU A 60 -1.82 -5.92 10.23
CA GLU A 60 -0.87 -6.73 9.44
C GLU A 60 -0.86 -6.31 7.95
N ILE A 61 -2.04 -6.01 7.38
CA ILE A 61 -2.16 -5.50 6.02
C ILE A 61 -1.48 -4.13 5.88
N PHE A 62 -1.69 -3.22 6.83
CA PHE A 62 -1.04 -1.91 6.82
C PHE A 62 0.48 -2.01 6.96
N GLU A 63 0.98 -2.87 7.86
CA GLU A 63 2.42 -3.09 8.01
C GLU A 63 3.04 -3.67 6.74
N ALA A 64 2.37 -4.62 6.07
CA ALA A 64 2.80 -5.16 4.79
C ALA A 64 2.79 -4.09 3.68
N ALA A 65 1.75 -3.24 3.65
CA ALA A 65 1.64 -2.14 2.71
C ALA A 65 2.77 -1.11 2.92
N ASP A 66 3.04 -0.72 4.16
CA ASP A 66 4.12 0.21 4.52
C ASP A 66 5.49 -0.34 4.14
N LYS A 67 5.73 -1.63 4.36
CA LYS A 67 6.97 -2.29 3.93
C LYS A 67 7.14 -2.21 2.41
N THR A 68 6.07 -2.51 1.68
CA THR A 68 6.05 -2.45 0.21
C THR A 68 6.29 -1.02 -0.30
N LEU A 69 5.71 -0.01 0.37
CA LEU A 69 5.91 1.39 0.03
C LEU A 69 7.37 1.81 0.22
N LYS A 70 7.98 1.43 1.35
CA LYS A 70 9.40 1.71 1.61
C LYS A 70 10.33 1.07 0.57
N GLU A 71 10.05 -0.18 0.18
CA GLU A 71 10.81 -0.87 -0.87
C GLU A 71 10.71 -0.12 -2.21
N ARG A 72 9.50 0.30 -2.61
CA ARG A 72 9.30 1.11 -3.83
C ARG A 72 10.05 2.44 -3.78
N GLU A 73 10.05 3.12 -2.64
CA GLU A 73 10.76 4.39 -2.46
C GLU A 73 12.28 4.20 -2.52
N ALA A 74 12.81 3.15 -1.91
CA ALA A 74 14.24 2.83 -1.96
C ALA A 74 14.71 2.61 -3.41
N ILE A 75 13.98 1.81 -4.18
CA ILE A 75 14.28 1.55 -5.60
C ILE A 75 14.28 2.86 -6.39
N LYS A 76 13.28 3.73 -6.19
CA LYS A 76 13.24 5.05 -6.85
C LYS A 76 14.47 5.90 -6.53
N GLU A 77 14.92 5.91 -5.27
CA GLU A 77 16.11 6.68 -4.87
C GLU A 77 17.39 6.09 -5.47
N GLU A 78 17.54 4.78 -5.53
CA GLU A 78 18.68 4.12 -6.18
C GLU A 78 18.80 4.52 -7.66
N TYR A 79 17.69 4.48 -8.41
CA TYR A 79 17.69 4.92 -9.82
C TYR A 79 17.93 6.42 -9.98
N LYS A 80 17.47 7.26 -9.04
CA LYS A 80 17.79 8.69 -9.04
C LYS A 80 19.29 8.93 -8.88
N LEU A 81 19.94 8.20 -7.96
CA LEU A 81 21.38 8.27 -7.76
C LEU A 81 22.15 7.82 -9.00
N LEU A 82 21.81 6.64 -9.55
CA LEU A 82 22.42 6.13 -10.79
C LEU A 82 22.27 7.12 -11.96
N THR A 83 21.09 7.72 -12.10
CA THR A 83 20.82 8.71 -13.16
C THR A 83 21.62 9.99 -12.94
N LYS A 84 21.78 10.45 -11.68
CA LYS A 84 22.61 11.61 -11.34
C LYS A 84 24.07 11.36 -11.67
N ASP A 85 24.59 10.18 -11.37
CA ASP A 85 25.97 9.81 -11.69
C ASP A 85 26.22 9.75 -13.20
N LEU A 86 25.28 9.16 -13.97
CA LEU A 86 25.33 9.18 -15.44
C LEU A 86 25.31 10.61 -15.99
N ARG A 87 24.48 11.49 -15.43
CA ARG A 87 24.39 12.89 -15.82
C ARG A 87 25.68 13.64 -15.52
N ASN A 88 26.26 13.45 -14.33
CA ASN A 88 27.53 14.08 -13.96
C ASN A 88 28.65 13.64 -14.91
N TYR A 89 28.75 12.35 -15.18
CA TYR A 89 29.71 11.81 -16.16
C TYR A 89 29.53 12.43 -17.56
N ALA A 90 28.29 12.59 -18.02
CA ALA A 90 28.00 13.25 -19.30
C ALA A 90 28.38 14.74 -19.30
N ILE A 91 28.14 15.46 -18.20
CA ILE A 91 28.52 16.87 -18.04
C ILE A 91 30.04 17.02 -17.99
N ASP A 92 30.74 16.17 -17.24
CA ASP A 92 32.20 16.20 -17.16
C ASP A 92 32.84 15.96 -18.53
N LYS A 93 32.29 15.03 -19.31
CA LYS A 93 32.67 14.83 -20.72
C LYS A 93 32.39 16.06 -21.59
N ALA A 94 31.20 16.66 -21.46
CA ALA A 94 30.79 17.78 -22.32
C ALA A 94 31.52 19.10 -22.00
N THR A 95 31.86 19.31 -20.72
CA THR A 95 32.48 20.56 -20.24
C THR A 95 34.00 20.47 -20.11
N GLY A 96 34.58 19.27 -20.22
CA GLY A 96 36.02 19.04 -20.07
C GLY A 96 36.57 19.39 -18.68
N ARG A 97 35.70 19.58 -17.66
CA ARG A 97 36.08 20.16 -16.36
C ARG A 97 36.85 19.20 -15.44
N GLN A 98 36.82 17.90 -15.66
CA GLN A 98 37.81 16.99 -15.08
C GLN A 98 39.03 16.88 -16.00
N VAL A 99 39.80 17.96 -16.06
CA VAL A 99 41.18 17.92 -16.54
C VAL A 99 42.01 17.26 -15.45
N LEU A 100 42.34 15.97 -15.62
CA LEU A 100 43.57 15.46 -15.03
C LEU A 100 44.71 16.23 -15.71
N SER A 101 45.46 16.98 -14.90
CA SER A 101 46.51 17.91 -15.29
C SER A 101 47.49 17.34 -16.32
N GLY A 102 47.71 18.06 -17.42
CA GLY A 102 48.80 17.81 -18.38
C GLY A 102 48.46 18.35 -19.77
N ASP A 103 49.35 19.16 -20.34
CA ASP A 103 49.22 19.88 -21.61
C ASP A 103 48.76 19.00 -22.79
N ARG A 104 47.45 19.00 -23.05
CA ARG A 104 46.81 19.12 -24.38
C ARG A 104 45.31 18.91 -24.25
N TYR A 105 44.57 19.91 -24.71
CA TYR A 105 43.13 19.83 -24.92
C TYR A 105 42.84 18.78 -26.01
N THR A 106 42.07 17.77 -25.61
CA THR A 106 41.13 16.90 -26.34
C THR A 106 41.19 15.55 -25.63
N SER A 107 40.18 15.20 -24.84
CA SER A 107 39.98 13.78 -24.55
C SER A 107 39.53 13.18 -25.89
N PRO A 108 40.33 12.33 -26.56
CA PRO A 108 39.75 11.48 -27.58
C PRO A 108 38.81 10.58 -26.77
N VAL A 109 37.51 10.81 -26.87
CA VAL A 109 36.57 9.85 -26.30
C VAL A 109 36.84 8.56 -27.04
N ASN A 110 37.61 7.66 -26.43
CA ASN A 110 37.88 6.37 -27.04
C ASN A 110 36.52 5.75 -27.30
N LYS A 111 36.25 5.38 -28.56
CA LYS A 111 34.95 4.85 -29.01
C LYS A 111 34.39 3.79 -28.06
N SER A 112 35.28 2.95 -27.51
CA SER A 112 34.96 1.96 -26.49
C SER A 112 34.35 2.53 -25.20
N THR A 113 34.81 3.69 -24.74
CA THR A 113 34.30 4.37 -23.52
C THR A 113 32.95 5.04 -23.75
N GLU A 114 32.66 5.48 -24.97
CA GLU A 114 31.36 6.01 -25.36
C GLU A 114 30.34 4.89 -25.53
N GLU A 115 30.71 3.82 -26.22
CA GLU A 115 29.90 2.61 -26.32
C GLU A 115 29.60 2.00 -24.95
N ALA A 116 30.58 1.95 -24.05
CA ALA A 116 30.37 1.48 -22.68
C ALA A 116 29.39 2.37 -21.91
N PHE A 117 29.47 3.70 -22.08
CA PHE A 117 28.52 4.63 -21.47
C PHE A 117 27.10 4.43 -21.99
N LEU A 118 26.93 4.37 -23.31
CA LEU A 118 25.62 4.11 -23.92
C LEU A 118 25.03 2.78 -23.46
N LYS A 119 25.84 1.71 -23.41
CA LYS A 119 25.40 0.41 -22.86
C LYS A 119 24.94 0.51 -21.41
N ARG A 120 25.63 1.29 -20.56
CA ARG A 120 25.21 1.53 -19.17
C ARG A 120 23.88 2.28 -19.09
N VAL A 121 23.72 3.33 -19.89
CA VAL A 121 22.45 4.09 -19.96
C VAL A 121 21.29 3.17 -20.37
N THR A 122 21.47 2.39 -21.44
CA THR A 122 20.45 1.44 -21.90
C THR A 122 20.17 0.35 -20.86
N ALA A 123 21.19 -0.19 -20.21
CA ALA A 123 21.01 -1.19 -19.16
C ALA A 123 20.20 -0.65 -17.97
N ILE A 124 20.50 0.58 -17.52
CA ILE A 124 19.76 1.23 -16.43
C ILE A 124 18.30 1.49 -16.83
N ASP A 125 18.03 1.93 -18.06
CA ASP A 125 16.65 2.12 -18.55
C ASP A 125 15.86 0.79 -18.58
N VAL A 126 16.49 -0.30 -19.03
CA VAL A 126 15.87 -1.63 -19.05
C VAL A 126 15.61 -2.14 -17.64
N LEU A 127 16.59 -2.04 -16.73
CA LEU A 127 16.45 -2.45 -15.35
C LEU A 127 15.35 -1.66 -14.64
N TYR A 128 15.30 -0.34 -14.84
CA TYR A 128 14.25 0.49 -14.27
C TYR A 128 12.87 0.08 -14.74
N LYS A 129 12.69 -0.22 -16.04
CA LYS A 129 11.40 -0.72 -16.57
C LYS A 129 10.99 -2.04 -15.95
N LEU A 130 11.93 -2.98 -15.78
CA LEU A 130 11.65 -4.27 -15.14
C LEU A 130 11.25 -4.11 -13.67
N ASP A 131 11.99 -3.30 -12.90
CA ASP A 131 11.67 -3.05 -11.49
C ASP A 131 10.37 -2.26 -11.34
N LYS A 132 10.09 -1.38 -12.30
CA LYS A 132 8.84 -0.64 -12.34
C LYS A 132 7.64 -1.58 -12.45
N ASP A 133 7.71 -2.59 -13.30
CA ASP A 133 6.66 -3.59 -13.45
C ASP A 133 6.61 -4.54 -12.24
N LEU A 134 7.76 -5.03 -11.79
CA LEU A 134 7.88 -5.97 -10.67
C LEU A 134 7.36 -5.39 -9.35
N HIS A 135 7.68 -4.14 -9.08
CA HIS A 135 7.30 -3.45 -7.84
C HIS A 135 6.06 -2.57 -7.99
N SER A 136 5.42 -2.55 -9.17
CA SER A 136 4.27 -1.70 -9.48
C SER A 136 4.53 -0.22 -9.14
N ILE A 137 5.66 0.28 -9.62
CA ILE A 137 6.02 1.69 -9.48
C ILE A 137 5.32 2.47 -10.60
N TYR A 138 4.53 3.47 -10.23
CA TYR A 138 3.84 4.32 -11.20
C TYR A 138 4.34 5.75 -11.14
N SER A 139 4.37 6.40 -12.29
CA SER A 139 4.47 7.85 -12.40
C SER A 139 3.12 8.51 -12.08
N ASP A 140 3.14 9.79 -11.73
CA ASP A 140 1.92 10.55 -11.43
C ASP A 140 0.95 10.56 -12.62
N LYS A 141 1.49 10.61 -13.84
CA LYS A 141 0.71 10.52 -15.08
C LYS A 141 -0.02 9.18 -15.19
N GLU A 142 0.69 8.07 -14.97
CA GLU A 142 0.11 6.72 -15.03
C GLU A 142 -0.94 6.51 -13.93
N LEU A 143 -0.70 7.03 -12.73
CA LEU A 143 -1.70 7.01 -11.66
C LEU A 143 -2.96 7.79 -12.03
N LEU A 144 -2.81 8.94 -12.70
CA LEU A 144 -3.94 9.74 -13.16
C LEU A 144 -4.72 9.00 -14.26
N GLU A 145 -4.03 8.41 -15.22
CA GLU A 145 -4.64 7.60 -16.30
C GLU A 145 -5.39 6.40 -15.72
N MET A 146 -4.80 5.66 -14.78
CA MET A 146 -5.48 4.57 -14.08
C MET A 146 -6.75 5.03 -13.37
N LYS A 147 -6.71 6.18 -12.68
CA LYS A 147 -7.89 6.76 -12.00
C LYS A 147 -8.99 7.15 -12.98
N GLN A 148 -8.62 7.70 -14.13
CA GLN A 148 -9.58 8.05 -15.17
C GLN A 148 -10.23 6.80 -15.77
N GLU A 149 -9.45 5.76 -16.07
CA GLU A 149 -9.98 4.49 -16.58
C GLU A 149 -10.87 3.77 -15.58
N THR A 150 -10.49 3.74 -14.29
CA THR A 150 -11.37 3.19 -13.24
C THR A 150 -12.68 3.96 -13.13
N ALA A 151 -12.64 5.29 -13.18
CA ALA A 151 -13.86 6.10 -13.16
C ALA A 151 -14.76 5.86 -14.38
N LYS A 152 -14.19 5.67 -15.57
CA LYS A 152 -14.96 5.31 -16.78
C LYS A 152 -15.59 3.92 -16.62
N TYR A 153 -14.83 2.94 -16.15
CA TYR A 153 -15.31 1.59 -15.92
C TYR A 153 -16.45 1.55 -14.90
N GLU A 154 -16.33 2.28 -13.79
CA GLU A 154 -17.40 2.38 -12.79
C GLU A 154 -18.69 2.99 -13.34
N LYS A 155 -18.58 4.01 -14.20
CA LYS A 155 -19.75 4.58 -14.89
C LYS A 155 -20.41 3.56 -15.81
N LEU A 156 -19.63 2.90 -16.66
CA LEU A 156 -20.14 1.85 -17.55
C LEU A 156 -20.80 0.71 -16.79
N LYS A 157 -20.22 0.30 -15.66
CA LYS A 157 -20.79 -0.74 -14.80
C LYS A 157 -22.16 -0.32 -14.25
N LYS A 158 -22.27 0.91 -13.72
CA LYS A 158 -23.56 1.44 -13.24
C LYS A 158 -24.62 1.49 -14.35
N GLU A 159 -24.25 1.97 -15.53
CA GLU A 159 -25.15 2.00 -16.69
C GLU A 159 -25.60 0.59 -17.11
N LEU A 160 -24.72 -0.41 -17.00
CA LEU A 160 -25.05 -1.80 -17.31
C LEU A 160 -26.02 -2.38 -16.27
N ASP A 161 -25.75 -2.16 -14.98
CA ASP A 161 -26.58 -2.61 -13.87
C ASP A 161 -27.99 -1.98 -13.95
N GLU A 162 -28.07 -0.69 -14.26
CA GLU A 162 -29.33 0.03 -14.47
C GLU A 162 -30.12 -0.51 -15.68
N LYS A 163 -29.45 -0.80 -16.80
CA LYS A 163 -30.10 -1.41 -17.98
C LYS A 163 -30.58 -2.83 -17.72
N GLN A 164 -29.85 -3.61 -16.94
CA GLN A 164 -30.26 -4.97 -16.55
C GLN A 164 -31.45 -4.93 -15.59
N HIS A 165 -31.46 -4.01 -14.62
CA HIS A 165 -32.59 -3.80 -13.72
C HIS A 165 -33.84 -3.30 -14.46
N ALA A 166 -33.70 -2.40 -15.45
CA ALA A 166 -34.82 -1.95 -16.26
C ALA A 166 -35.45 -3.09 -17.08
N LYS A 167 -34.63 -3.98 -17.67
CA LYS A 167 -35.11 -5.17 -18.41
C LYS A 167 -35.80 -6.24 -17.55
N LEU A 168 -35.62 -6.22 -16.23
CA LEU A 168 -36.28 -7.13 -15.29
C LEU A 168 -37.62 -6.59 -14.79
N LEU A 169 -37.90 -5.31 -15.04
CA LEU A 169 -39.13 -4.62 -14.63
C LEU A 169 -40.13 -4.43 -15.78
N ASP A 170 -39.70 -4.64 -17.02
CA ASP A 170 -40.55 -4.82 -18.23
C ASP A 170 -40.93 -6.30 -18.42
#